data_AF-A0A6S7JY82-F1
#
_entry.id   AF-A0A6S7JY82-F1
#
_cell.length_a   1.000
_cell.length_b   1.000
_cell.length_c   1.000
_cell.angle_alpha   90.00
_cell.angle_beta   90.00
_cell.angle_gamma   90.00
#
_symmetry.space_group_name_H-M   'P 1'
#
loop_
_entity.id
_entity.type
_entity.pdbx_description
1 polymer ?
#
loop_
_entity_poly.entity_id
_entity_poly.type
_entity_poly.pdbx_seq_one_letter_code
_entity_poly.pdbx_strand_id
1 'polypeptide(L)'
;SLCSCPQGLKLDVDNRTCIDKDECALPWSCSQKCVNAEKRYYCLCADGYSPQADKSCRANTATDSAPFILYSNRVSIRKIQMRGKGGRVRYSEIIRGLRNAIGVDFDWQERRMYWTDVLTDKIQRAKFDGSQIETVISGGLISAEGIAVDWVGRNLYWLDMRADKIEVSKLNGTQRSVLINTDIDSPRAIQVDPTEGYIFWTDWGSRPRIEKAFMDGTNRTVIVNTKLVWPNGMTLDYPTKRIYWVDAKLHHLEFCDYDGKNRYPVLTGTSKLQHPFSSSLFEDQIYWTDWVGHAIRYTYKYPGGEIVELHNSSSRLMDLHVVHPVKQPK
;
A
#
# COMPACT_ATOMS: atom_id res chain seq x y z
N SER A 1 -40.64 13.59 26.45
CA SER A 1 -40.32 14.41 25.26
C SER A 1 -38.98 13.95 24.72
N LEU A 2 -38.86 13.78 23.40
CA LEU A 2 -37.61 13.39 22.72
C LEU A 2 -36.87 14.67 22.32
N CYS A 3 -35.67 14.91 22.86
CA CYS A 3 -34.81 16.02 22.42
C CYS A 3 -34.02 15.60 21.18
N SER A 4 -33.86 16.51 20.22
CA SER A 4 -33.04 16.33 19.02
C SER A 4 -32.34 17.63 18.66
N CYS A 5 -31.19 17.52 17.98
CA CYS A 5 -30.40 18.67 17.57
C CYS A 5 -30.51 18.93 16.06
N PRO A 6 -30.35 20.20 15.63
CA PRO A 6 -30.19 20.55 14.21
C PRO A 6 -29.02 19.82 13.54
N GLN A 7 -29.01 19.82 12.20
CA GLN A 7 -27.90 19.27 11.42
C GLN A 7 -26.57 19.93 11.79
N GLY A 8 -25.51 19.13 11.92
CA GLY A 8 -24.17 19.58 12.33
C GLY A 8 -23.99 19.66 13.85
N LEU A 9 -25.02 19.33 14.64
CA LEU A 9 -24.96 19.30 16.11
C LEU A 9 -25.33 17.91 16.65
N LYS A 10 -24.84 17.58 17.84
CA LYS A 10 -25.19 16.39 18.62
C LYS A 10 -25.63 16.79 20.02
N LEU A 11 -26.43 15.95 20.66
CA LEU A 11 -26.77 16.14 22.08
C LEU A 11 -25.50 15.97 22.92
N ASP A 12 -25.35 16.87 23.89
CA ASP A 12 -24.33 16.78 24.92
C ASP A 12 -24.71 15.72 25.98
N VAL A 13 -23.81 15.46 26.92
CA VAL A 13 -24.00 14.47 28.01
C VAL A 13 -25.25 14.71 28.87
N ASP A 14 -25.78 15.93 28.87
CA ASP A 14 -27.02 16.31 29.57
C ASP A 14 -28.32 15.92 28.82
N ASN A 15 -28.20 15.37 27.60
CA ASN A 15 -29.31 15.04 26.68
C ASN A 15 -30.26 16.22 26.37
N ARG A 16 -29.79 17.46 26.50
CA ARG A 16 -30.60 18.68 26.28
C ARG A 16 -29.87 19.75 25.49
N THR A 17 -28.58 19.92 25.73
CA THR A 17 -27.75 20.93 25.08
C THR A 17 -27.22 20.39 23.75
N CYS A 18 -27.26 21.21 22.71
CA CYS A 18 -26.71 20.85 21.41
C CYS A 18 -25.31 21.42 21.27
N ILE A 19 -24.33 20.53 21.11
CA ILE A 19 -22.93 20.86 20.87
C ILE A 19 -22.52 20.52 19.45
N ASP A 20 -21.44 21.14 18.98
CA ASP A 20 -20.87 20.86 17.67
C ASP A 20 -20.56 19.37 17.49
N LYS A 21 -20.98 18.80 16.36
CA LYS A 21 -20.67 17.44 16.02
C LYS A 21 -19.33 17.43 15.28
N ASP A 22 -18.29 16.94 15.94
CA ASP A 22 -17.03 16.68 15.25
C ASP A 22 -17.20 15.56 14.21
N GLU A 23 -17.39 15.94 12.95
CA GLU A 23 -17.46 14.98 11.85
C GLU A 23 -16.10 14.36 11.52
N CYS A 24 -15.00 15.03 11.85
CA CYS A 24 -13.64 14.55 11.58
C CYS A 24 -13.20 13.43 12.54
N ALA A 25 -13.95 13.19 13.62
CA ALA A 25 -13.78 12.03 14.48
C ALA A 25 -14.03 10.68 13.74
N LEU A 26 -14.76 10.70 12.61
CA LEU A 26 -14.89 9.54 11.75
C LEU A 26 -13.86 9.59 10.61
N PRO A 27 -13.01 8.55 10.45
CA PRO A 27 -11.89 8.61 9.52
C PRO A 27 -12.29 8.58 8.05
N TRP A 28 -13.56 8.29 7.74
CA TRP A 28 -14.16 8.24 6.40
C TRP A 28 -15.11 9.41 6.08
N SER A 29 -15.15 10.45 6.92
CA SER A 29 -15.95 11.66 6.62
C SER A 29 -15.45 12.42 5.38
N CYS A 30 -14.16 12.32 5.10
CA CYS A 30 -13.48 12.82 3.91
C CYS A 30 -12.57 11.73 3.34
N SER A 31 -12.28 11.76 2.04
CA SER A 31 -11.28 10.88 1.42
C SER A 31 -9.86 11.13 1.91
N GLN A 32 -9.54 12.40 2.21
CA GLN A 32 -8.22 12.87 2.61
C GLN A 32 -8.33 13.73 3.88
N LYS A 33 -8.03 15.04 3.81
CA LYS A 33 -7.97 15.91 4.99
C LYS A 33 -9.36 16.42 5.37
N CYS A 34 -9.73 16.29 6.65
CA CYS A 34 -10.98 16.81 7.22
C CYS A 34 -10.70 18.01 8.12
N VAL A 35 -11.52 19.05 8.01
CA VAL A 35 -11.50 20.23 8.89
C VAL A 35 -12.89 20.43 9.49
N ASN A 36 -12.99 20.25 10.81
CA ASN A 36 -14.22 20.48 11.56
C ASN A 36 -14.39 21.97 11.84
N ALA A 37 -15.61 22.48 11.70
CA ALA A 37 -15.99 23.86 11.99
C ALA A 37 -17.38 23.90 12.62
N GLU A 38 -17.78 25.04 13.20
CA GLU A 38 -19.08 25.14 13.86
C GLU A 38 -20.23 24.80 12.89
N LYS A 39 -20.99 23.74 13.21
CA LYS A 39 -22.15 23.19 12.47
C LYS A 39 -21.82 22.64 11.07
N ARG A 40 -20.55 22.47 10.70
CA ARG A 40 -20.15 22.00 9.37
C ARG A 40 -18.72 21.46 9.33
N TYR A 41 -18.40 20.70 8.29
CA TYR A 41 -17.03 20.30 8.02
C TYR A 41 -16.66 20.45 6.55
N TYR A 42 -15.36 20.54 6.30
CA TYR A 42 -14.76 20.68 4.98
C TYR A 42 -13.79 19.55 4.70
N CYS A 43 -13.78 19.10 3.45
CA CYS A 43 -12.79 18.16 2.95
C CYS A 43 -11.81 18.90 2.07
N LEU A 44 -10.52 18.71 2.33
CA LEU A 44 -9.41 19.27 1.57
C LEU A 44 -8.62 18.12 0.94
N CYS A 45 -8.10 18.37 -0.25
CA CYS A 45 -7.26 17.44 -0.97
C CYS A 45 -5.79 17.81 -0.83
N ALA A 46 -4.92 16.80 -0.77
CA ALA A 46 -3.48 16.95 -0.82
C ALA A 46 -3.01 17.37 -2.22
N ASP A 47 -1.77 17.83 -2.31
CA ASP A 47 -1.18 18.27 -3.57
C ASP A 47 -1.23 17.17 -4.64
N GLY A 48 -1.58 17.58 -5.87
CA GLY A 48 -1.79 16.66 -6.99
C GLY A 48 -3.18 16.03 -7.05
N TYR A 49 -4.09 16.35 -6.12
CA TYR A 49 -5.49 15.93 -6.14
C TYR A 49 -6.46 17.11 -6.27
N SER A 50 -7.61 16.88 -6.91
CA SER A 50 -8.72 17.82 -7.04
C SER A 50 -9.95 17.36 -6.25
N PRO A 51 -10.60 18.27 -5.49
CA PRO A 51 -11.81 17.95 -4.76
C PRO A 51 -12.98 17.65 -5.68
N GLN A 52 -13.82 16.70 -5.27
CA GLN A 52 -15.04 16.31 -5.96
C GLN A 52 -16.28 16.73 -5.15
N ALA A 53 -17.43 16.79 -5.83
CA ALA A 53 -18.70 17.15 -5.19
C ALA A 53 -19.14 16.16 -4.08
N ASP A 54 -18.72 14.89 -4.20
CA ASP A 54 -18.99 13.82 -3.23
C ASP A 54 -17.97 13.78 -2.08
N LYS A 55 -17.17 14.84 -1.90
CA LYS A 55 -16.10 14.95 -0.89
C LYS A 55 -14.94 13.96 -1.09
N SER A 56 -14.86 13.30 -2.25
CA SER A 56 -13.69 12.53 -2.66
C SER A 56 -12.59 13.43 -3.24
N CYS A 57 -11.38 12.89 -3.34
CA CYS A 57 -10.23 13.57 -3.92
C CYS A 57 -9.70 12.69 -5.06
N ARG A 58 -9.66 13.24 -6.28
CA ARG A 58 -9.21 12.53 -7.49
C ARG A 58 -7.87 13.07 -7.95
N ALA A 59 -6.98 12.19 -8.38
CA ALA A 59 -5.68 12.60 -8.87
C ALA A 59 -5.83 13.45 -10.13
N ASN A 60 -5.04 14.52 -10.24
CA ASN A 60 -5.05 15.41 -11.40
C ASN A 60 -4.50 14.68 -12.62
N THR A 61 -5.37 14.33 -13.58
CA THR A 61 -4.95 13.61 -14.79
C THR A 61 -4.45 14.60 -15.86
N ALA A 62 -3.16 14.92 -15.86
CA ALA A 62 -2.52 15.34 -17.11
C ALA A 62 -2.46 14.13 -18.06
N THR A 63 -2.52 14.35 -19.37
CA THR A 63 -2.65 13.31 -20.41
C THR A 63 -1.58 12.19 -20.35
N ASP A 64 -0.41 12.44 -19.74
CA ASP A 64 0.67 11.45 -19.52
C ASP A 64 0.67 10.77 -18.14
N SER A 65 -0.33 11.05 -17.29
CA SER A 65 -0.42 10.56 -15.92
C SER A 65 -1.50 9.50 -15.71
N ALA A 66 -1.98 8.83 -16.77
CA ALA A 66 -3.00 7.79 -16.59
C ALA A 66 -2.47 6.65 -15.70
N PRO A 67 -3.12 6.34 -14.57
CA PRO A 67 -2.63 5.32 -13.65
C PRO A 67 -2.67 3.94 -14.29
N PHE A 68 -1.74 3.08 -13.87
CA PHE A 68 -1.73 1.67 -14.23
C PHE A 68 -1.31 0.83 -13.04
N ILE A 69 -1.76 -0.42 -12.99
CA ILE A 69 -1.30 -1.39 -11.99
C ILE A 69 -0.12 -2.13 -12.59
N LEU A 70 1.01 -2.10 -11.89
CA LEU A 70 2.18 -2.96 -12.13
C LEU A 70 2.08 -4.17 -11.19
N TYR A 71 2.25 -5.38 -11.70
CA TYR A 71 2.18 -6.58 -10.87
C TYR A 71 3.05 -7.72 -11.43
N SER A 72 3.44 -8.63 -10.54
CA SER A 72 4.19 -9.84 -10.88
C SER A 72 3.31 -11.10 -10.78
N ASN A 73 3.64 -12.12 -11.58
CA ASN A 73 3.01 -13.44 -11.52
C ASN A 73 4.04 -14.58 -11.55
N ARG A 74 5.20 -14.39 -10.91
CA ARG A 74 6.39 -15.26 -10.92
C ARG A 74 7.15 -15.30 -12.25
N VAL A 75 6.47 -15.56 -13.36
CA VAL A 75 7.12 -15.76 -14.67
C VAL A 75 7.21 -14.48 -15.52
N SER A 76 6.48 -13.44 -15.14
CA SER A 76 6.44 -12.17 -15.85
C SER A 76 6.12 -11.00 -14.94
N ILE A 77 6.43 -9.80 -15.42
CA ILE A 77 5.93 -8.53 -14.87
C ILE A 77 4.98 -7.93 -15.89
N ARG A 78 3.80 -7.49 -15.43
CA ARG A 78 2.67 -7.09 -16.25
C ARG A 78 2.13 -5.75 -15.82
N LYS A 79 1.43 -5.07 -16.73
CA LYS A 79 0.67 -3.87 -16.45
C LYS A 79 -0.80 -3.97 -16.88
N ILE A 80 -1.66 -3.32 -16.09
CA ILE A 80 -3.07 -3.09 -16.39
C ILE A 80 -3.28 -1.59 -16.48
N GLN A 81 -3.58 -1.06 -17.67
CA GLN A 81 -3.94 0.35 -17.80
C GLN A 81 -5.32 0.59 -17.19
N MET A 82 -5.40 1.48 -16.21
CA MET A 82 -6.65 1.91 -15.59
C MET A 82 -7.20 3.08 -16.42
N ARG A 83 -8.16 2.81 -17.32
CA ARG A 83 -8.87 3.89 -18.03
C ARG A 83 -10.12 4.28 -17.25
N GLY A 84 -10.54 5.54 -17.42
CA GLY A 84 -11.81 6.04 -16.87
C GLY A 84 -13.03 5.24 -17.35
N LYS A 85 -14.19 5.47 -16.70
CA LYS A 85 -15.43 4.72 -16.92
C LYS A 85 -15.73 4.50 -18.41
N GLY A 86 -15.90 3.24 -18.81
CA GLY A 86 -16.27 2.82 -20.17
C GLY A 86 -15.11 2.45 -21.10
N GLY A 87 -13.85 2.67 -20.69
CA GLY A 87 -12.68 2.21 -21.44
C GLY A 87 -12.42 0.70 -21.26
N ARG A 88 -12.05 0.00 -22.35
CA ARG A 88 -11.54 -1.38 -22.24
C ARG A 88 -10.26 -1.41 -21.41
N VAL A 89 -10.20 -2.31 -20.42
CA VAL A 89 -8.99 -2.62 -19.65
C VAL A 89 -7.94 -3.20 -20.60
N ARG A 90 -6.74 -2.60 -20.65
CA ARG A 90 -5.65 -3.07 -21.51
C ARG A 90 -4.57 -3.75 -20.67
N TYR A 91 -4.36 -5.02 -20.97
CA TYR A 91 -3.32 -5.85 -20.37
C TYR A 91 -2.07 -5.79 -21.23
N SER A 92 -0.90 -5.72 -20.60
CA SER A 92 0.38 -5.82 -21.31
C SER A 92 1.39 -6.54 -20.44
N GLU A 93 2.17 -7.43 -21.06
CA GLU A 93 3.28 -8.10 -20.42
C GLU A 93 4.55 -7.33 -20.76
N ILE A 94 5.28 -6.88 -19.74
CA ILE A 94 6.44 -5.99 -19.89
C ILE A 94 7.72 -6.81 -19.91
N ILE A 95 7.90 -7.70 -18.93
CA ILE A 95 9.06 -8.60 -18.83
C ILE A 95 8.57 -10.04 -18.88
N ARG A 96 9.27 -10.88 -19.64
CA ARG A 96 8.94 -12.29 -19.87
C ARG A 96 10.09 -13.19 -19.45
N GLY A 97 9.78 -14.46 -19.19
CA GLY A 97 10.79 -15.49 -18.95
C GLY A 97 11.51 -15.35 -17.61
N LEU A 98 10.88 -14.69 -16.63
CA LEU A 98 11.38 -14.63 -15.26
C LEU A 98 11.25 -16.00 -14.59
N ARG A 99 12.08 -16.27 -13.58
CA ARG A 99 12.12 -17.57 -12.91
C ARG A 99 11.15 -17.59 -11.75
N ASN A 100 11.20 -16.56 -10.90
CA ASN A 100 10.28 -16.42 -9.78
C ASN A 100 10.25 -14.98 -9.25
N ALA A 101 9.70 -14.07 -10.05
CA ALA A 101 9.52 -12.68 -9.67
C ALA A 101 8.43 -12.51 -8.60
N ILE A 102 8.79 -11.92 -7.46
CA ILE A 102 7.91 -11.74 -6.30
C ILE A 102 7.59 -10.26 -6.08
N GLY A 103 8.51 -9.51 -5.47
CA GLY A 103 8.31 -8.10 -5.17
C GLY A 103 8.48 -7.24 -6.41
N VAL A 104 7.66 -6.19 -6.53
CA VAL A 104 7.84 -5.15 -7.54
C VAL A 104 7.66 -3.78 -6.89
N ASP A 105 8.39 -2.78 -7.36
CA ASP A 105 8.11 -1.39 -7.01
C ASP A 105 8.60 -0.48 -8.15
N PHE A 106 8.42 0.83 -8.06
CA PHE A 106 8.68 1.75 -9.14
C PHE A 106 9.38 3.03 -8.71
N ASP A 107 9.98 3.69 -9.68
CA ASP A 107 10.49 5.05 -9.58
C ASP A 107 9.87 5.85 -10.72
N TRP A 108 8.93 6.73 -10.38
CA TRP A 108 8.23 7.55 -11.35
C TRP A 108 9.18 8.54 -12.02
N GLN A 109 10.14 9.11 -11.29
CA GLN A 109 11.06 10.13 -11.79
C GLN A 109 11.93 9.59 -12.92
N GLU A 110 12.55 8.42 -12.77
CA GLU A 110 13.34 7.80 -13.85
C GLU A 110 12.53 6.87 -14.77
N ARG A 111 11.23 6.72 -14.51
CA ARG A 111 10.33 5.83 -15.28
C ARG A 111 10.80 4.38 -15.27
N ARG A 112 11.26 3.91 -14.10
CA ARG A 112 11.83 2.58 -13.89
C ARG A 112 10.93 1.75 -12.97
N MET A 113 10.92 0.45 -13.21
CA MET A 113 10.40 -0.55 -12.28
C MET A 113 11.56 -1.38 -11.75
N TYR A 114 11.40 -1.85 -10.51
CA TYR A 114 12.32 -2.71 -9.80
C TYR A 114 11.59 -4.01 -9.45
N TRP A 115 12.31 -5.12 -9.43
CA TRP A 115 11.74 -6.40 -8.99
C TRP A 115 12.78 -7.30 -8.34
N THR A 116 12.28 -8.19 -7.49
CA THR A 116 13.06 -9.30 -6.94
C THR A 116 12.74 -10.58 -7.70
N ASP A 117 13.75 -11.37 -8.02
CA ASP A 117 13.58 -12.74 -8.51
C ASP A 117 14.30 -13.70 -7.56
N VAL A 118 13.51 -14.43 -6.77
CA VAL A 118 14.00 -15.25 -5.64
C VAL A 118 14.60 -16.59 -6.07
N LEU A 119 14.50 -16.96 -7.34
CA LEU A 119 15.18 -18.17 -7.85
C LEU A 119 16.53 -17.85 -8.49
N THR A 120 16.74 -16.61 -8.92
CA THR A 120 18.00 -16.16 -9.50
C THR A 120 18.85 -15.31 -8.56
N ASP A 121 18.37 -15.10 -7.33
CA ASP A 121 19.00 -14.31 -6.28
C ASP A 121 19.44 -12.92 -6.77
N LYS A 122 18.52 -12.25 -7.46
CA LYS A 122 18.75 -10.94 -8.08
C LYS A 122 17.65 -9.95 -7.75
N ILE A 123 18.08 -8.70 -7.61
CA ILE A 123 17.20 -7.53 -7.73
C ILE A 123 17.57 -6.84 -9.03
N GLN A 124 16.59 -6.58 -9.87
CA GLN A 124 16.78 -6.00 -11.19
C GLN A 124 15.87 -4.80 -11.40
N ARG A 125 16.19 -3.99 -12.40
CA ARG A 125 15.37 -2.85 -12.82
C ARG A 125 15.31 -2.73 -14.33
N ALA A 126 14.28 -2.07 -14.82
CA ALA A 126 14.08 -1.77 -16.24
C ALA A 126 13.18 -0.55 -16.40
N LYS A 127 13.10 0.02 -17.60
CA LYS A 127 12.09 1.03 -17.94
C LYS A 127 10.69 0.39 -17.95
N PHE A 128 9.63 1.21 -17.82
CA PHE A 128 8.23 0.73 -17.87
C PHE A 128 7.80 0.10 -19.21
N ASP A 129 8.60 0.25 -20.27
CA ASP A 129 8.42 -0.42 -21.56
C ASP A 129 9.18 -1.76 -21.66
N GLY A 130 9.93 -2.13 -20.62
CA GLY A 130 10.72 -3.36 -20.55
C GLY A 130 12.14 -3.24 -21.10
N SER A 131 12.53 -2.07 -21.61
CA SER A 131 13.89 -1.80 -22.08
C SER A 131 14.87 -1.57 -20.91
N GLN A 132 16.17 -1.61 -21.20
CA GLN A 132 17.25 -1.30 -20.25
C GLN A 132 17.21 -2.16 -18.97
N ILE A 133 17.10 -3.47 -19.13
CA ILE A 133 17.20 -4.41 -18.01
C ILE A 133 18.62 -4.36 -17.43
N GLU A 134 18.72 -4.06 -16.15
CA GLU A 134 19.97 -3.98 -15.39
C GLU A 134 19.84 -4.79 -14.10
N THR A 135 20.92 -5.46 -13.68
CA THR A 135 21.01 -6.06 -12.35
C THR A 135 21.49 -5.00 -11.35
N VAL A 136 20.72 -4.80 -10.28
CA VAL A 136 21.01 -3.84 -9.21
C VAL A 136 21.77 -4.52 -8.08
N ILE A 137 21.24 -5.65 -7.60
CA ILE A 137 21.88 -6.49 -6.58
C ILE A 137 22.04 -7.90 -7.15
N SER A 138 23.22 -8.47 -6.98
CA SER A 138 23.53 -9.86 -7.27
C SER A 138 24.19 -10.50 -6.06
N GLY A 139 23.68 -11.66 -5.61
CA GLY A 139 24.28 -12.43 -4.54
C GLY A 139 24.02 -11.89 -3.12
N GLY A 140 24.17 -12.77 -2.13
CA GLY A 140 23.85 -12.46 -0.73
C GLY A 140 22.35 -12.22 -0.48
N LEU A 141 21.50 -12.73 -1.37
CA LEU A 141 20.05 -12.81 -1.25
C LEU A 141 19.68 -14.29 -1.10
N ILE A 142 18.80 -14.61 -0.15
CA ILE A 142 18.32 -15.97 0.12
C ILE A 142 16.85 -16.09 -0.27
N SER A 143 16.02 -15.09 0.06
CA SER A 143 14.62 -15.01 -0.35
C SER A 143 14.10 -13.56 -0.28
N ALA A 144 14.58 -12.71 -1.19
CA ALA A 144 14.15 -11.31 -1.26
C ALA A 144 12.71 -11.19 -1.78
N GLU A 145 11.72 -11.07 -0.90
CA GLU A 145 10.30 -11.04 -1.30
C GLU A 145 9.72 -9.63 -1.44
N GLY A 146 10.07 -8.72 -0.54
CA GLY A 146 9.56 -7.36 -0.53
C GLY A 146 10.63 -6.34 -0.93
N ILE A 147 10.20 -5.30 -1.65
CA ILE A 147 11.07 -4.23 -2.15
C ILE A 147 10.34 -2.88 -2.02
N ALA A 148 11.07 -1.83 -1.67
CA ALA A 148 10.54 -0.48 -1.56
C ALA A 148 11.56 0.54 -2.07
N VAL A 149 11.10 1.44 -2.94
CA VAL A 149 11.88 2.53 -3.54
C VAL A 149 11.67 3.80 -2.76
N ASP A 150 12.75 4.34 -2.22
CA ASP A 150 12.79 5.72 -1.73
C ASP A 150 13.09 6.67 -2.90
N TRP A 151 12.03 7.29 -3.41
CA TRP A 151 12.11 8.18 -4.56
C TRP A 151 12.74 9.55 -4.23
N VAL A 152 12.78 9.95 -2.95
CA VAL A 152 13.35 11.22 -2.49
C VAL A 152 14.85 11.07 -2.24
N GLY A 153 15.23 10.14 -1.34
CA GLY A 153 16.62 9.87 -0.97
C GLY A 153 17.37 8.98 -1.96
N ARG A 154 16.66 8.45 -2.98
CA ARG A 154 17.20 7.62 -4.07
C ARG A 154 17.87 6.35 -3.54
N ASN A 155 17.18 5.68 -2.62
CA ASN A 155 17.61 4.43 -2.02
C ASN A 155 16.64 3.29 -2.37
N LEU A 156 17.15 2.07 -2.36
CA LEU A 156 16.39 0.85 -2.55
C LEU A 156 16.44 0.05 -1.26
N TYR A 157 15.28 -0.24 -0.69
CA TYR A 157 15.12 -1.08 0.48
C TYR A 157 14.55 -2.43 0.05
N TRP A 158 15.02 -3.51 0.65
CA TRP A 158 14.41 -4.82 0.47
C TRP A 158 14.47 -5.62 1.75
N LEU A 159 13.52 -6.53 1.88
CA LEU A 159 13.51 -7.54 2.93
C LEU A 159 13.92 -8.88 2.34
N ASP A 160 14.64 -9.66 3.14
CA ASP A 160 14.96 -11.04 2.86
C ASP A 160 14.28 -11.92 3.90
N MET A 161 13.26 -12.65 3.46
CA MET A 161 12.39 -13.44 4.34
C MET A 161 13.15 -14.57 5.04
N ARG A 162 14.15 -15.16 4.37
CA ARG A 162 14.88 -16.32 4.91
C ARG A 162 16.19 -15.95 5.58
N ALA A 163 16.76 -14.79 5.25
CA ALA A 163 17.93 -14.27 5.92
C ALA A 163 17.58 -13.36 7.12
N ASP A 164 16.29 -13.17 7.40
CA ASP A 164 15.78 -12.38 8.53
C ASP A 164 16.46 -11.01 8.62
N LYS A 165 16.41 -10.25 7.53
CA LYS A 165 17.00 -8.90 7.48
C LYS A 165 16.29 -7.97 6.51
N ILE A 166 16.42 -6.69 6.80
CA ILE A 166 16.11 -5.58 5.88
C ILE A 166 17.44 -4.93 5.52
N GLU A 167 17.64 -4.70 4.23
CA GLU A 167 18.85 -4.10 3.68
C GLU A 167 18.49 -2.87 2.84
N VAL A 168 19.49 -2.02 2.65
CA VAL A 168 19.38 -0.78 1.88
C VAL A 168 20.58 -0.62 0.95
N SER A 169 20.38 0.01 -0.20
CA SER A 169 21.45 0.45 -1.10
C SER A 169 21.00 1.71 -1.85
N LYS A 170 21.87 2.31 -2.65
CA LYS A 170 21.45 3.26 -3.68
C LYS A 170 20.64 2.56 -4.76
N LEU A 171 19.82 3.29 -5.52
CA LEU A 171 19.02 2.71 -6.63
C LEU A 171 19.84 2.00 -7.72
N ASN A 172 21.16 2.24 -7.77
CA ASN A 172 22.11 1.56 -8.66
C ASN A 172 22.82 0.36 -8.00
N GLY A 173 22.48 0.01 -6.76
CA GLY A 173 23.04 -1.12 -6.01
C GLY A 173 24.31 -0.81 -5.21
N THR A 174 24.88 0.39 -5.36
CA THR A 174 26.06 0.80 -4.59
C THR A 174 25.70 1.12 -3.14
N GLN A 175 26.70 1.15 -2.25
CA GLN A 175 26.52 1.47 -0.83
C GLN A 175 25.50 0.56 -0.12
N ARG A 176 25.54 -0.74 -0.41
CA ARG A 176 24.73 -1.74 0.28
C ARG A 176 25.08 -1.81 1.76
N SER A 177 24.08 -1.76 2.63
CA SER A 177 24.19 -1.97 4.07
C SER A 177 23.02 -2.80 4.59
N VAL A 178 23.25 -3.49 5.70
CA VAL A 178 22.18 -4.09 6.51
C VAL A 178 21.58 -2.99 7.37
N LEU A 179 20.25 -2.86 7.34
CA LEU A 179 19.50 -1.86 8.10
C LEU A 179 18.96 -2.45 9.42
N ILE A 180 18.32 -3.61 9.34
CA ILE A 180 17.73 -4.33 10.48
C ILE A 180 18.03 -5.82 10.30
N ASN A 181 18.57 -6.48 11.33
CA ASN A 181 18.87 -7.92 11.34
C ASN A 181 18.71 -8.55 12.73
N THR A 182 18.06 -7.86 13.66
CA THR A 182 17.86 -8.31 15.04
C THR A 182 16.37 -8.40 15.31
N ASP A 183 15.92 -9.46 15.98
CA ASP A 183 14.50 -9.68 16.32
C ASP A 183 13.57 -9.42 15.12
N ILE A 184 13.80 -10.09 14.01
CA ILE A 184 12.95 -10.07 12.82
C ILE A 184 12.83 -11.53 12.37
N ASP A 185 11.63 -11.98 12.04
CA ASP A 185 11.36 -13.39 11.75
C ASP A 185 10.35 -13.48 10.61
N SER A 186 10.79 -13.95 9.44
CA SER A 186 9.91 -14.06 8.27
C SER A 186 9.24 -12.71 7.87
N PRO A 187 9.99 -11.63 7.62
CA PRO A 187 9.40 -10.39 7.09
C PRO A 187 8.82 -10.62 5.69
N ARG A 188 7.76 -9.88 5.29
CA ARG A 188 7.11 -10.07 3.98
C ARG A 188 6.83 -8.81 3.17
N ALA A 189 6.07 -7.85 3.70
CA ALA A 189 5.78 -6.59 3.02
C ALA A 189 6.65 -5.47 3.58
N ILE A 190 7.06 -4.53 2.73
CA ILE A 190 7.84 -3.35 3.09
C ILE A 190 7.32 -2.15 2.30
N GLN A 191 7.20 -1.00 2.95
CA GLN A 191 6.80 0.27 2.34
C GLN A 191 7.58 1.42 3.01
N VAL A 192 7.78 2.52 2.29
CA VAL A 192 8.45 3.72 2.81
C VAL A 192 7.57 4.95 2.62
N ASP A 193 7.63 5.88 3.58
CA ASP A 193 7.18 7.27 3.41
C ASP A 193 8.41 8.18 3.56
N PRO A 194 9.11 8.50 2.46
CA PRO A 194 10.27 9.39 2.48
C PRO A 194 9.92 10.84 2.87
N THR A 195 8.65 11.25 2.75
CA THR A 195 8.22 12.61 3.16
C THR A 195 8.20 12.77 4.67
N GLU A 196 8.15 11.66 5.40
CA GLU A 196 8.19 11.60 6.86
C GLU A 196 9.42 10.87 7.40
N GLY A 197 10.24 10.28 6.52
CA GLY A 197 11.42 9.51 6.90
C GLY A 197 11.10 8.17 7.56
N TYR A 198 9.95 7.55 7.26
CA TYR A 198 9.55 6.26 7.85
C TYR A 198 9.69 5.08 6.90
N ILE A 199 10.04 3.93 7.47
CA ILE A 199 9.96 2.61 6.85
C ILE A 199 9.00 1.75 7.67
N PHE A 200 8.16 0.98 6.98
CA PHE A 200 7.20 0.05 7.58
C PHE A 200 7.41 -1.34 7.00
N TRP A 201 7.21 -2.37 7.82
CA TRP A 201 7.19 -3.75 7.33
C TRP A 201 6.23 -4.63 8.12
N THR A 202 5.89 -5.76 7.51
CA THR A 202 5.15 -6.84 8.17
C THR A 202 6.07 -8.02 8.46
N ASP A 203 5.87 -8.64 9.62
CA ASP A 203 6.54 -9.84 10.11
C ASP A 203 5.43 -10.84 10.47
N TRP A 204 5.46 -12.03 9.85
CA TRP A 204 4.45 -13.07 10.05
C TRP A 204 5.03 -14.32 10.71
N GLY A 205 6.21 -14.19 11.32
CA GLY A 205 6.90 -15.27 12.00
C GLY A 205 6.20 -15.69 13.29
N SER A 206 6.99 -16.19 14.24
CA SER A 206 6.49 -16.67 15.53
C SER A 206 5.75 -15.61 16.36
N ARG A 207 6.06 -14.32 16.15
CA ARG A 207 5.43 -13.17 16.82
C ARG A 207 4.94 -12.15 15.79
N PRO A 208 3.80 -12.41 15.12
CA PRO A 208 3.33 -11.57 14.03
C PRO A 208 3.14 -10.12 14.47
N ARG A 209 3.70 -9.21 13.67
CA ARG A 209 3.69 -7.77 13.96
C ARG A 209 3.78 -6.93 12.70
N ILE A 210 3.29 -5.70 12.82
CA ILE A 210 3.57 -4.62 11.87
C ILE A 210 4.42 -3.61 12.63
N GLU A 211 5.51 -3.21 12.00
CA GLU A 211 6.53 -2.37 12.62
C GLU A 211 6.82 -1.14 11.78
N LYS A 212 7.35 -0.13 12.47
CA LYS A 212 7.79 1.14 11.90
C LYS A 212 9.15 1.51 12.47
N ALA A 213 10.03 2.04 11.64
CA ALA A 213 11.28 2.67 12.08
C ALA A 213 11.51 3.94 11.26
N PHE A 214 12.50 4.74 11.65
CA PHE A 214 13.08 5.71 10.74
C PHE A 214 13.81 4.99 9.60
N MET A 215 13.94 5.64 8.44
CA MET A 215 14.57 5.07 7.25
C MET A 215 16.07 4.80 7.39
N ASP A 216 16.69 5.24 8.49
CA ASP A 216 18.06 4.89 8.92
C ASP A 216 18.10 3.67 9.86
N GLY A 217 16.96 3.06 10.17
CA GLY A 217 16.82 1.88 11.03
C GLY A 217 16.63 2.20 12.52
N THR A 218 16.69 3.47 12.91
CA THR A 218 16.54 3.88 14.32
C THR A 218 15.06 4.06 14.70
N ASN A 219 14.79 4.25 15.99
CA ASN A 219 13.43 4.45 16.54
C ASN A 219 12.41 3.39 16.10
N ARG A 220 12.85 2.13 16.08
CA ARG A 220 12.01 0.98 15.76
C ARG A 220 10.92 0.80 16.80
N THR A 221 9.68 0.69 16.34
CA THR A 221 8.47 0.54 17.16
C THR A 221 7.52 -0.48 16.54
N VAL A 222 6.89 -1.28 17.40
CA VAL A 222 5.81 -2.18 17.00
C VAL A 222 4.49 -1.40 17.03
N ILE A 223 3.80 -1.29 15.90
CA ILE A 223 2.55 -0.52 15.79
C ILE A 223 1.29 -1.41 15.83
N VAL A 224 1.40 -2.69 15.44
CA VAL A 224 0.32 -3.68 15.56
C VAL A 224 0.91 -5.04 15.94
N ASN A 225 0.40 -5.67 16.99
CA ASN A 225 0.81 -7.01 17.44
C ASN A 225 -0.35 -7.84 18.03
N THR A 226 -1.59 -7.37 17.88
CA THR A 226 -2.79 -8.06 18.36
C THR A 226 -3.69 -8.39 17.18
N LYS A 227 -4.44 -9.50 17.26
CA LYS A 227 -5.34 -9.95 16.18
C LYS A 227 -4.63 -9.91 14.82
N LEU A 228 -3.46 -10.53 14.76
CA LEU A 228 -2.57 -10.54 13.61
C LEU A 228 -1.95 -11.93 13.54
N VAL A 229 -1.93 -12.53 12.35
CA VAL A 229 -1.39 -13.87 12.14
C VAL A 229 -0.53 -13.91 10.88
N TRP A 230 -1.10 -13.64 9.69
CA TRP A 230 -0.35 -13.61 8.42
C TRP A 230 -0.50 -12.27 7.69
N PRO A 231 0.12 -11.19 8.21
CA PRO A 231 0.09 -9.87 7.57
C PRO A 231 0.93 -9.87 6.28
N ASN A 232 0.28 -10.24 5.17
CA ASN A 232 0.99 -10.55 3.93
C ASN A 232 1.37 -9.33 3.11
N GLY A 233 0.44 -8.38 3.01
CA GLY A 233 0.52 -7.22 2.13
C GLY A 233 0.16 -5.96 2.87
N MET A 234 0.73 -4.84 2.44
CA MET A 234 0.57 -3.56 3.11
C MET A 234 0.73 -2.40 2.13
N THR A 235 0.03 -1.30 2.37
CA THR A 235 0.14 -0.07 1.58
C THR A 235 -0.10 1.16 2.45
N LEU A 236 0.45 2.30 2.03
CA LEU A 236 0.39 3.56 2.76
C LEU A 236 -0.57 4.56 2.07
N ASP A 237 -1.34 5.26 2.89
CA ASP A 237 -2.10 6.47 2.53
C ASP A 237 -1.34 7.69 3.06
N TYR A 238 -0.52 8.32 2.22
CA TYR A 238 0.30 9.46 2.62
C TYR A 238 -0.53 10.68 3.04
N PRO A 239 -1.61 11.08 2.34
CA PRO A 239 -2.44 12.22 2.75
C PRO A 239 -3.04 12.11 4.15
N THR A 240 -3.42 10.89 4.56
CA THR A 240 -4.05 10.66 5.87
C THR A 240 -3.13 10.04 6.91
N LYS A 241 -1.87 9.72 6.54
CA LYS A 241 -0.85 9.08 7.39
C LYS A 241 -1.36 7.79 8.02
N ARG A 242 -1.92 6.93 7.16
CA ARG A 242 -2.51 5.64 7.53
C ARG A 242 -1.87 4.47 6.80
N ILE A 243 -1.84 3.34 7.49
CA ILE A 243 -1.34 2.07 7.00
C ILE A 243 -2.52 1.11 6.82
N TYR A 244 -2.58 0.47 5.66
CA TYR A 244 -3.56 -0.56 5.33
C TYR A 244 -2.83 -1.88 5.16
N TRP A 245 -3.39 -2.97 5.69
CA TRP A 245 -2.80 -4.29 5.51
C TRP A 245 -3.86 -5.37 5.31
N VAL A 246 -3.41 -6.49 4.73
CA VAL A 246 -4.19 -7.70 4.54
C VAL A 246 -3.62 -8.85 5.36
N ASP A 247 -4.47 -9.51 6.14
CA ASP A 247 -4.12 -10.72 6.88
C ASP A 247 -4.75 -11.95 6.20
N ALA A 248 -3.89 -12.84 5.69
CA ALA A 248 -4.35 -14.00 4.92
C ALA A 248 -4.92 -15.13 5.78
N LYS A 249 -4.60 -15.19 7.07
CA LYS A 249 -5.13 -16.23 7.96
C LYS A 249 -6.41 -15.78 8.64
N LEU A 250 -6.51 -14.50 8.99
CA LEU A 250 -7.69 -13.93 9.61
C LEU A 250 -8.74 -13.48 8.58
N HIS A 251 -8.37 -13.40 7.30
CA HIS A 251 -9.27 -12.96 6.22
C HIS A 251 -9.74 -11.52 6.46
N HIS A 252 -8.81 -10.65 6.86
CA HIS A 252 -9.06 -9.27 7.23
C HIS A 252 -8.30 -8.30 6.31
N LEU A 253 -8.94 -7.19 5.97
CA LEU A 253 -8.28 -5.99 5.48
C LEU A 253 -8.61 -4.88 6.46
N GLU A 254 -7.60 -4.30 7.06
CA GLU A 254 -7.73 -3.32 8.15
C GLU A 254 -6.82 -2.12 7.89
N PHE A 255 -7.07 -1.04 8.62
CA PHE A 255 -6.16 0.11 8.66
C PHE A 255 -6.05 0.71 10.05
N CYS A 256 -4.98 1.45 10.27
CA CYS A 256 -4.77 2.29 11.44
C CYS A 256 -3.90 3.50 11.06
N ASP A 257 -3.75 4.45 11.99
CA ASP A 257 -2.81 5.55 11.82
C ASP A 257 -1.35 5.03 11.92
N TYR A 258 -0.37 5.82 11.45
CA TYR A 258 1.06 5.44 11.49
C TYR A 258 1.62 5.14 12.89
N ASP A 259 0.92 5.50 13.96
CA ASP A 259 1.30 5.17 15.34
C ASP A 259 0.55 3.95 15.91
N GLY A 260 -0.27 3.27 15.09
CA GLY A 260 -1.04 2.09 15.47
C GLY A 260 -2.41 2.40 16.10
N LYS A 261 -2.75 3.67 16.35
CA LYS A 261 -4.05 4.06 16.90
C LYS A 261 -5.15 4.01 15.84
N ASN A 262 -6.40 4.12 16.30
CA ASN A 262 -7.57 4.25 15.43
C ASN A 262 -7.65 3.11 14.39
N ARG A 263 -7.59 1.87 14.89
CA ARG A 263 -7.66 0.66 14.08
C ARG A 263 -9.10 0.33 13.71
N TYR A 264 -9.37 0.16 12.41
CA TYR A 264 -10.69 -0.19 11.89
C TYR A 264 -10.62 -1.32 10.85
N PRO A 265 -11.64 -2.20 10.81
CA PRO A 265 -11.78 -3.17 9.73
C PRO A 265 -12.38 -2.52 8.49
N VAL A 266 -11.86 -2.84 7.30
CA VAL A 266 -12.48 -2.50 6.00
C VAL A 266 -13.27 -3.69 5.47
N LEU A 267 -12.63 -4.85 5.40
CA LEU A 267 -13.23 -6.12 4.99
C LEU A 267 -12.90 -7.20 6.03
N THR A 268 -13.88 -8.05 6.32
CA THR A 268 -13.73 -9.24 7.17
C THR A 268 -14.48 -10.41 6.57
N GLY A 269 -13.88 -11.59 6.63
CA GLY A 269 -14.52 -12.87 6.30
C GLY A 269 -13.92 -13.59 5.10
N THR A 270 -13.99 -14.91 5.15
CA THR A 270 -13.41 -15.85 4.18
C THR A 270 -13.98 -15.72 2.77
N SER A 271 -15.25 -15.32 2.63
CA SER A 271 -15.88 -15.09 1.32
C SER A 271 -15.39 -13.81 0.64
N LYS A 272 -14.80 -12.89 1.40
CA LYS A 272 -14.29 -11.60 0.91
C LYS A 272 -12.79 -11.64 0.62
N LEU A 273 -12.03 -12.28 1.50
CA LEU A 273 -10.58 -12.40 1.44
C LEU A 273 -10.20 -13.86 1.64
N GLN A 274 -9.79 -14.56 0.58
CA GLN A 274 -9.49 -15.98 0.69
C GLN A 274 -8.03 -16.19 1.09
N HIS A 275 -7.10 -15.66 0.30
CA HIS A 275 -5.68 -15.70 0.60
C HIS A 275 -4.96 -14.49 -0.03
N PRO A 276 -5.20 -13.28 0.51
CA PRO A 276 -4.58 -12.07 0.01
C PRO A 276 -3.05 -12.11 0.14
N PHE A 277 -2.33 -11.57 -0.84
CA PHE A 277 -0.87 -11.53 -0.85
C PHE A 277 -0.31 -10.11 -0.77
N SER A 278 -0.66 -9.25 -1.73
CA SER A 278 -0.24 -7.83 -1.75
C SER A 278 -1.45 -6.91 -1.81
N SER A 279 -1.25 -5.65 -1.46
CA SER A 279 -2.25 -4.59 -1.55
C SER A 279 -1.63 -3.27 -2.00
N SER A 280 -2.37 -2.48 -2.77
CA SER A 280 -2.00 -1.10 -3.12
C SER A 280 -3.19 -0.18 -3.03
N LEU A 281 -3.00 1.03 -2.52
CA LEU A 281 -4.04 2.06 -2.44
C LEU A 281 -3.85 3.11 -3.54
N PHE A 282 -4.94 3.52 -4.19
CA PHE A 282 -4.99 4.69 -5.05
C PHE A 282 -6.34 5.41 -4.92
N GLU A 283 -6.30 6.71 -4.65
CA GLU A 283 -7.48 7.52 -4.31
C GLU A 283 -8.26 6.89 -3.14
N ASP A 284 -9.49 6.45 -3.40
CA ASP A 284 -10.35 5.81 -2.42
C ASP A 284 -10.51 4.30 -2.65
N GLN A 285 -9.69 3.71 -3.50
CA GLN A 285 -9.73 2.28 -3.83
C GLN A 285 -8.50 1.56 -3.32
N ILE A 286 -8.73 0.45 -2.64
CA ILE A 286 -7.68 -0.51 -2.28
C ILE A 286 -7.78 -1.74 -3.17
N TYR A 287 -6.66 -2.05 -3.83
CA TYR A 287 -6.50 -3.20 -4.71
C TYR A 287 -5.71 -4.28 -3.97
N TRP A 288 -6.02 -5.56 -4.17
CA TRP A 288 -5.24 -6.66 -3.63
C TRP A 288 -5.15 -7.83 -4.62
N THR A 289 -4.08 -8.62 -4.49
CA THR A 289 -3.94 -9.92 -5.16
C THR A 289 -4.42 -11.02 -4.23
N ASP A 290 -5.11 -12.02 -4.77
CA ASP A 290 -5.58 -13.19 -4.03
C ASP A 290 -5.08 -14.50 -4.67
N TRP A 291 -4.44 -15.36 -3.88
CA TRP A 291 -3.84 -16.62 -4.33
C TRP A 291 -4.82 -17.77 -4.53
N VAL A 292 -6.04 -17.70 -3.99
CA VAL A 292 -7.07 -18.72 -4.20
C VAL A 292 -7.96 -18.29 -5.35
N GLY A 293 -8.39 -17.04 -5.36
CA GLY A 293 -9.20 -16.48 -6.43
C GLY A 293 -8.43 -16.20 -7.73
N HIS A 294 -7.09 -16.29 -7.69
CA HIS A 294 -6.18 -15.96 -8.80
C HIS A 294 -6.52 -14.62 -9.48
N ALA A 295 -6.88 -13.61 -8.68
CA ALA A 295 -7.43 -12.37 -9.20
C ALA A 295 -6.85 -11.14 -8.49
N ILE A 296 -6.86 -10.02 -9.22
CA ILE A 296 -6.78 -8.68 -8.63
C ILE A 296 -8.20 -8.20 -8.42
N ARG A 297 -8.51 -7.83 -7.18
CA ARG A 297 -9.79 -7.26 -6.78
C ARG A 297 -9.57 -5.90 -6.15
N TYR A 298 -10.63 -5.11 -6.08
CA TYR A 298 -10.60 -3.85 -5.34
C TYR A 298 -11.92 -3.57 -4.65
N THR A 299 -11.85 -2.69 -3.65
CA THR A 299 -13.01 -2.16 -2.94
C THR A 299 -12.75 -0.73 -2.50
N TYR A 300 -13.75 -0.09 -1.90
CA TYR A 300 -13.58 1.21 -1.23
C TYR A 300 -12.69 1.05 0.00
N LYS A 301 -11.79 2.01 0.26
CA LYS A 301 -10.80 1.91 1.34
C LYS A 301 -11.40 1.98 2.76
N TYR A 302 -12.69 2.29 2.90
CA TYR A 302 -13.40 2.33 4.18
C TYR A 302 -14.52 1.28 4.23
N PRO A 303 -15.08 0.97 5.42
CA PRO A 303 -16.08 -0.08 5.57
C PRO A 303 -17.29 0.11 4.65
N GLY A 304 -17.88 -1.00 4.19
CA GLY A 304 -19.12 -1.00 3.40
C GLY A 304 -18.92 -0.94 1.88
N GLY A 305 -17.68 -0.93 1.39
CA GLY A 305 -17.38 -1.05 -0.04
C GLY A 305 -17.78 -2.42 -0.62
N GLU A 306 -18.26 -2.41 -1.86
CA GLU A 306 -18.44 -3.63 -2.65
C GLU A 306 -17.11 -4.12 -3.22
N ILE A 307 -16.98 -5.43 -3.38
CA ILE A 307 -15.80 -6.06 -3.96
C ILE A 307 -16.00 -6.17 -5.47
N VAL A 308 -15.06 -5.64 -6.24
CA VAL A 308 -15.06 -5.74 -7.69
C VAL A 308 -13.85 -6.53 -8.15
N GLU A 309 -14.05 -7.50 -9.03
CA GLU A 309 -12.97 -8.20 -9.71
C GLU A 309 -12.47 -7.38 -10.90
N LEU A 310 -11.19 -7.01 -10.88
CA LEU A 310 -10.56 -6.23 -11.95
C LEU A 310 -9.94 -7.13 -13.01
N HIS A 311 -9.28 -8.20 -12.59
CA HIS A 311 -8.52 -9.09 -13.46
C HIS A 311 -8.44 -10.49 -12.85
N ASN A 312 -8.66 -11.52 -13.67
CA ASN A 312 -8.41 -12.90 -13.32
C ASN A 312 -7.18 -13.44 -14.07
N SER A 313 -6.50 -14.40 -13.47
CA SER A 313 -5.27 -15.00 -14.00
C SER A 313 -5.31 -16.51 -13.88
N SER A 314 -4.61 -17.20 -14.77
CA SER A 314 -4.39 -18.66 -14.67
C SER A 314 -3.29 -19.03 -13.66
N SER A 315 -2.53 -18.04 -13.19
CA SER A 315 -1.39 -18.21 -12.28
C SER A 315 -1.57 -17.35 -11.03
N ARG A 316 -0.94 -17.74 -9.91
CA ARG A 316 -0.88 -16.91 -8.71
C ARG A 316 -0.30 -15.54 -9.03
N LEU A 317 -1.01 -14.51 -8.60
CA LEU A 317 -0.57 -13.13 -8.66
C LEU A 317 0.19 -12.81 -7.37
N MET A 318 1.32 -12.14 -7.51
CA MET A 318 2.25 -11.87 -6.41
C MET A 318 2.08 -10.41 -5.99
N ASP A 319 3.13 -9.61 -6.05
CA ASP A 319 3.10 -8.21 -5.62
C ASP A 319 2.41 -7.30 -6.65
N LEU A 320 1.83 -6.19 -6.19
CA LEU A 320 1.10 -5.24 -7.03
C LEU A 320 1.27 -3.80 -6.52
N HIS A 321 1.44 -2.84 -7.43
CA HIS A 321 1.47 -1.41 -7.12
C HIS A 321 0.70 -0.61 -8.16
N VAL A 322 -0.09 0.35 -7.71
CA VAL A 322 -0.65 1.39 -8.59
C VAL A 322 0.45 2.41 -8.86
N VAL A 323 0.80 2.60 -10.12
CA VAL A 323 1.82 3.54 -10.58
C VAL A 323 1.16 4.84 -11.02
N HIS A 324 1.48 5.93 -10.32
CA HIS A 324 1.02 7.29 -10.60
C HIS A 324 1.94 8.31 -9.91
N PRO A 325 2.14 9.54 -10.43
CA PRO A 325 3.02 10.53 -9.80
C PRO A 325 2.64 10.87 -8.36
N VAL A 326 1.35 10.98 -8.04
CA VAL A 326 0.85 11.24 -6.66
C VAL A 326 1.19 10.13 -5.65
N LYS A 327 1.62 8.95 -6.12
CA LYS A 327 2.11 7.86 -5.25
C LYS A 327 3.57 8.07 -4.84
N GLN A 328 4.24 9.07 -5.40
CA GLN A 328 5.60 9.51 -5.05
C GLN A 328 5.63 11.04 -4.89
N PRO A 329 4.91 11.59 -3.88
CA PRO A 329 4.90 13.02 -3.60
C PRO A 329 6.30 13.52 -3.21
N LYS A 330 6.58 14.80 -3.49
CA LYS A 330 7.89 15.41 -3.23
C LYS A 330 7.96 16.10 -1.88
#